data_AF-A0A975J3T0-F1
#
_entry.id   AF-A0A975J3T0-F1
#
_cell.length_a   1.000
_cell.length_b   1.000
_cell.length_c   1.000
_cell.angle_alpha   90.00
_cell.angle_beta   90.00
_cell.angle_gamma   90.00
#
_symmetry.space_group_name_H-M   'P 1'
#
loop_
_entity.id
_entity.type
_entity.pdbx_description
1 polymer ?
#
loop_
_entity_poly.entity_id
_entity_poly.type
_entity_poly.pdbx_seq_one_letter_code
_entity_poly.pdbx_strand_id
1 'polypeptide(L)'
;MKFNYFMPTEIYFGKGAIENNKDAMIKLGSKALIVTGKSSSKENGSLEQVISALETLNIEYAIFDDVKQNPCLETIEIAYK
;
A
#
# COMPACT_ATOMS: atom_id res chain seq x y z
N MET A 1 -18.35 -7.57 -32.39
CA MET A 1 -17.07 -7.42 -31.66
C MET A 1 -17.09 -8.39 -30.48
N LYS A 2 -16.11 -9.30 -30.36
CA LYS A 2 -15.98 -10.22 -29.21
C LYS A 2 -14.81 -9.75 -28.35
N PHE A 3 -15.03 -9.53 -27.05
CA PHE A 3 -13.97 -9.23 -26.09
C PHE A 3 -14.19 -10.03 -24.80
N ASN A 4 -13.10 -10.24 -24.06
CA ASN A 4 -13.10 -10.80 -22.71
C ASN A 4 -12.36 -9.80 -21.81
N TYR A 5 -12.89 -9.54 -20.61
CA TYR A 5 -12.33 -8.59 -19.65
C TYR A 5 -12.15 -9.27 -18.31
N PHE A 6 -10.94 -9.18 -17.76
CA PHE A 6 -10.59 -9.77 -16.48
C PHE A 6 -9.91 -8.73 -15.59
N MET A 7 -10.52 -8.48 -14.43
CA MET A 7 -10.02 -7.57 -13.41
C MET A 7 -10.21 -8.25 -12.05
N PRO A 8 -9.21 -9.05 -11.61
CA PRO A 8 -9.32 -9.83 -10.37
C PRO A 8 -9.16 -8.97 -9.12
N THR A 9 -8.70 -7.72 -9.27
CA THR A 9 -8.46 -6.80 -8.15
C THR A 9 -9.77 -6.49 -7.43
N GLU A 10 -9.79 -6.72 -6.13
CA GLU A 10 -10.87 -6.28 -5.24
C GLU A 10 -10.70 -4.77 -4.98
N ILE A 11 -11.73 -3.98 -5.32
CA ILE A 11 -11.68 -2.51 -5.22
C ILE A 11 -12.60 -2.05 -4.09
N TYR A 12 -12.03 -1.41 -3.08
CA TYR A 12 -12.76 -0.68 -2.04
C TYR A 12 -12.70 0.83 -2.34
N PHE A 13 -13.87 1.47 -2.44
CA PHE A 13 -13.98 2.89 -2.78
C PHE A 13 -14.88 3.64 -1.79
N GLY A 14 -14.47 4.86 -1.44
CA GLY A 14 -15.25 5.77 -0.59
C GLY A 14 -14.47 6.31 0.61
N LYS A 15 -15.10 7.20 1.37
CA LYS A 15 -14.52 7.75 2.60
C LYS A 15 -14.38 6.65 3.64
N GLY A 16 -13.19 6.54 4.25
CA GLY A 16 -12.91 5.50 5.25
C GLY A 16 -12.69 4.11 4.66
N ALA A 17 -12.39 3.99 3.36
CA ALA A 17 -12.18 2.69 2.71
C ALA A 17 -11.10 1.83 3.38
N ILE A 18 -10.01 2.42 3.90
CA ILE A 18 -8.97 1.69 4.62
C ILE A 18 -9.53 1.11 5.92
N GLU A 19 -10.08 1.96 6.79
CA GLU A 19 -10.57 1.54 8.11
C GLU A 19 -11.69 0.50 8.02
N ASN A 20 -12.67 0.72 7.14
CA ASN A 20 -13.83 -0.16 7.00
C ASN A 20 -13.50 -1.53 6.38
N ASN A 21 -12.35 -1.66 5.72
CA ASN A 21 -11.97 -2.87 4.97
C ASN A 21 -10.57 -3.39 5.34
N LYS A 22 -10.01 -2.95 6.47
CA LYS A 22 -8.65 -3.32 6.89
C LYS A 22 -8.46 -4.84 7.02
N ASP A 23 -9.50 -5.59 7.36
CA ASP A 23 -9.47 -7.06 7.46
C ASP A 23 -9.06 -7.75 6.16
N ALA A 24 -9.18 -7.08 5.01
CA ALA A 24 -8.64 -7.58 3.74
C ALA A 24 -7.11 -7.78 3.80
N MET A 25 -6.40 -6.98 4.58
CA MET A 25 -4.93 -7.06 4.74
C MET A 25 -4.50 -8.35 5.45
N ILE A 26 -5.31 -8.88 6.38
CA ILE A 26 -5.01 -10.12 7.11
C ILE A 26 -4.83 -11.31 6.15
N LYS A 27 -5.60 -11.31 5.06
CA LYS A 27 -5.57 -12.37 4.04
C LYS A 27 -4.26 -12.40 3.24
N LEU A 28 -3.47 -11.32 3.28
CA LEU A 28 -2.25 -11.15 2.49
C LEU A 28 -1.00 -11.67 3.20
N GLY A 29 -0.97 -11.64 4.53
CA GLY A 29 0.16 -12.11 5.34
C GLY A 29 0.30 -11.40 6.68
N SER A 30 1.40 -11.69 7.38
CA SER A 30 1.70 -11.15 8.71
C SER A 30 2.71 -10.00 8.72
N LYS A 31 3.34 -9.70 7.56
CA LYS A 31 4.31 -8.62 7.42
C LYS A 31 4.17 -7.90 6.08
N ALA A 32 4.11 -6.58 6.10
CA ALA A 32 3.96 -5.73 4.93
C ALA A 32 5.20 -4.86 4.68
N LEU A 33 5.47 -4.55 3.42
CA LEU A 33 6.41 -3.49 3.03
C LEU A 33 5.59 -2.33 2.43
N ILE A 34 5.64 -1.17 3.07
CA ILE A 34 5.01 0.04 2.56
C ILE A 34 6.02 0.76 1.66
N VAL A 35 5.68 0.88 0.38
CA VAL A 35 6.50 1.56 -0.63
C VAL A 35 5.82 2.88 -0.99
N THR A 36 6.46 4.01 -0.71
CA THR A 36 5.89 5.35 -0.93
C THR A 36 6.96 6.39 -1.32
N GLY A 37 6.52 7.58 -1.71
CA GLY A 37 7.40 8.74 -1.90
C GLY A 37 7.66 9.49 -0.59
N LYS A 38 8.56 10.47 -0.64
CA LYS A 38 9.12 11.12 0.57
C LYS A 38 8.12 11.79 1.49
N SER A 39 7.20 12.57 0.92
CA SER A 39 6.39 13.52 1.70
C SER A 39 4.89 13.41 1.44
N SER A 40 4.45 13.20 0.19
CA SER A 40 3.04 13.31 -0.18
C SER A 40 2.09 12.45 0.68
N SER A 41 2.43 11.18 0.91
CA SER A 41 1.58 10.27 1.71
C SER A 41 1.55 10.62 3.21
N LYS A 42 2.60 11.28 3.71
CA LYS A 42 2.67 11.80 5.08
C LYS A 42 1.82 13.06 5.21
N GLU A 43 1.94 13.97 4.24
CA GLU A 43 1.22 15.25 4.22
C GLU A 43 -0.29 15.07 4.10
N ASN A 44 -0.76 14.11 3.29
CA ASN A 44 -2.18 13.86 3.09
C ASN A 44 -2.78 12.87 4.10
N GLY A 45 -1.99 12.32 5.02
CA GLY A 45 -2.42 11.38 6.06
C GLY A 45 -2.71 9.95 5.58
N SER A 46 -2.53 9.64 4.30
CA SER A 46 -2.77 8.28 3.78
C SER A 46 -1.80 7.25 4.35
N LEU A 47 -0.53 7.62 4.58
CA LEU A 47 0.46 6.73 5.20
C LEU A 47 0.05 6.37 6.63
N GLU A 48 -0.37 7.37 7.40
CA GLU A 48 -0.80 7.21 8.79
C GLU A 48 -2.02 6.27 8.90
N GLN A 49 -2.97 6.41 7.97
CA GLN A 49 -4.14 5.53 7.90
C GLN A 49 -3.76 4.06 7.64
N VAL A 50 -2.80 3.82 6.75
CA VAL A 50 -2.32 2.45 6.47
C VAL A 50 -1.58 1.89 7.68
N ILE A 51 -0.68 2.67 8.29
CA ILE A 51 0.07 2.26 9.49
C ILE A 51 -0.91 1.91 10.62
N SER A 52 -1.86 2.79 10.92
CA SER A 52 -2.88 2.58 11.96
C SER A 52 -3.68 1.29 11.74
N ALA A 53 -4.04 1.01 10.47
CA ALA A 53 -4.74 -0.22 10.12
C ALA A 53 -3.88 -1.47 10.36
N LEU A 54 -2.61 -1.45 9.94
CA LEU A 54 -1.67 -2.56 10.16
C LEU A 54 -1.41 -2.81 11.65
N GLU A 55 -1.22 -1.75 12.43
CA GLU A 55 -1.00 -1.82 13.88
C GLU A 55 -2.22 -2.39 14.60
N THR A 56 -3.44 -1.94 14.25
CA THR A 56 -4.68 -2.48 14.83
C THR A 56 -4.83 -3.99 14.54
N LEU A 57 -4.28 -4.46 13.42
CA LEU A 57 -4.31 -5.86 13.01
C LEU A 57 -3.10 -6.67 13.49
N ASN A 58 -2.17 -6.06 14.22
CA ASN A 58 -0.88 -6.65 14.60
C ASN A 58 -0.08 -7.21 13.42
N ILE A 59 -0.12 -6.53 12.27
CA ILE A 59 0.68 -6.87 11.09
C ILE A 59 1.99 -6.07 11.17
N GLU A 60 3.12 -6.76 11.16
CA GLU A 60 4.44 -6.10 11.13
C GLU A 60 4.60 -5.31 9.83
N TYR A 61 5.35 -4.20 9.87
CA TYR A 61 5.64 -3.47 8.64
C TYR A 61 7.04 -2.87 8.61
N ALA A 62 7.51 -2.62 7.39
CA ALA A 62 8.66 -1.79 7.08
C ALA A 62 8.24 -0.71 6.08
N ILE A 63 8.96 0.41 6.07
CA ILE A 63 8.66 1.55 5.18
C ILE A 63 9.88 1.84 4.30
N PHE A 64 9.65 1.91 3.00
CA PHE A 64 10.57 2.46 2.01
C PHE A 64 9.93 3.72 1.40
N ASP A 65 10.41 4.90 1.79
CA ASP A 65 9.83 6.20 1.45
C ASP A 65 10.67 7.05 0.49
N ASP A 66 11.62 6.44 -0.24
CA ASP A 66 12.52 7.15 -1.16
C ASP A 66 12.12 7.00 -2.65
N VAL A 67 10.88 6.60 -2.94
CA VAL A 67 10.41 6.50 -4.34
C VAL A 67 10.29 7.91 -4.95
N LYS A 68 11.08 8.17 -5.99
CA LYS A 68 11.05 9.41 -6.77
C LYS A 68 10.04 9.33 -7.92
N GLN A 69 9.62 10.50 -8.42
CA GLN A 69 8.85 10.59 -9.65
C GLN A 69 9.64 9.93 -10.80
N ASN A 70 8.99 9.06 -11.57
CA ASN A 70 9.62 8.24 -12.63
C ASN A 70 10.79 7.40 -12.07
N PRO A 71 10.51 6.36 -11.27
CA PRO A 71 11.54 5.56 -10.63
C PRO A 71 12.46 4.87 -11.64
N CYS A 72 13.73 4.71 -11.29
CA CYS A 72 14.75 4.00 -12.05
C CYS A 72 15.09 2.64 -11.42
N LEU A 73 15.86 1.81 -12.14
CA LEU A 73 16.22 0.46 -11.68
C LEU A 73 16.97 0.50 -10.33
N GLU A 74 17.81 1.50 -10.12
CA GLU A 74 18.56 1.69 -8.88
C GLU A 74 17.63 1.85 -7.66
N THR A 75 16.46 2.49 -7.84
CA THR A 75 15.48 2.65 -6.75
C THR A 75 14.91 1.29 -6.34
N ILE A 76 14.68 0.41 -7.31
CA ILE A 76 14.18 -0.96 -7.07
C ILE A 76 15.27 -1.79 -6.37
N GLU A 77 16.53 -1.68 -6.81
CA GLU A 77 17.66 -2.40 -6.21
C GLU A 77 17.90 -2.00 -4.74
N ILE A 78 17.64 -0.74 -4.38
CA ILE A 78 17.72 -0.29 -2.99
C ILE A 78 16.55 -0.85 -2.18
N ALA A 79 15.33 -0.82 -2.71
CA ALA A 79 14.14 -1.30 -2.01
C ALA A 79 14.09 -2.83 -1.83
N TYR A 80 14.77 -3.58 -2.70
CA TYR A 80 14.81 -5.05 -2.66
C TYR A 80 15.77 -5.61 -1.60
N LYS A 81 16.77 -4.83 -1.19
CA LYS A 81 17.78 -5.24 -0.19
C LYS A 81 17.25 -5.17 1.22
#